data_AF-A0A3D0CYC7-F1
#
_entry.id   AF-A0A3D0CYC7-F1
#
_cell.length_a   1.000
_cell.length_b   1.000
_cell.length_c   1.000
_cell.angle_alpha   90.00
_cell.angle_beta   90.00
_cell.angle_gamma   90.00
#
_symmetry.space_group_name_H-M   'P 1'
#
loop_
_entity.id
_entity.type
_entity.pdbx_description
1 polymer ?
#
loop_
_entity_poly.entity_id
_entity_poly.type
_entity_poly.pdbx_seq_one_letter_code
_entity_poly.pdbx_strand_id
1 'polypeptide(L)'
;MNTVVTAEILITEIEVTDDTMTAHLTDGRTISVPLVWSWRLAEATPEQRARYEIIGDGEGVHWPDIDEDISAAGMLYGIPAPRPQRAQVKPSLQ
;
A
#
# COMPACT_ATOMS: atom_id res chain seq x y z
N MET A 1 21.01 10.07 27.79
CA MET A 1 20.25 10.15 26.53
C MET A 1 19.65 8.78 26.31
N ASN A 2 18.33 8.63 26.42
CA ASN A 2 17.67 7.37 26.08
C ASN A 2 17.22 7.49 24.63
N THR A 3 17.89 6.73 23.75
CA THR A 3 17.44 6.54 22.39
C THR A 3 16.21 5.64 22.44
N VAL A 4 15.08 6.11 21.89
CA VAL A 4 13.94 5.22 21.65
C VAL A 4 14.38 4.26 20.56
N VAL A 5 14.51 2.98 20.90
CA VAL A 5 14.74 1.91 19.94
C VAL A 5 13.48 1.78 19.12
N THR A 6 13.60 1.77 17.79
CA THR A 6 12.52 1.70 16.81
C THR A 6 11.41 0.76 17.26
N ALA A 7 10.21 1.30 17.51
CA ALA A 7 9.01 0.49 17.64
C ALA A 7 8.77 -0.23 16.32
N GLU A 8 8.40 -1.50 16.37
CA GLU A 8 7.97 -2.24 15.18
C GLU A 8 6.75 -1.54 14.59
N ILE A 9 6.87 -1.12 13.33
CA ILE A 9 5.85 -0.33 12.63
C ILE A 9 4.95 -1.32 11.90
N LEU A 10 3.96 -1.84 12.62
CA LEU A 10 3.08 -2.90 12.15
C LEU A 10 1.66 -2.36 11.97
N ILE A 11 1.04 -2.71 10.85
CA ILE A 11 -0.34 -2.38 10.50
C ILE A 11 -1.28 -3.29 11.30
N THR A 12 -2.22 -2.68 12.00
CA THR A 12 -3.31 -3.39 12.68
C THR A 12 -4.60 -3.36 11.87
N GLU A 13 -4.79 -2.31 11.06
CA GLU A 13 -5.99 -2.10 10.27
C GLU A 13 -5.68 -1.14 9.11
N ILE A 14 -6.41 -1.31 8.00
CA ILE A 14 -6.37 -0.37 6.89
C ILE A 14 -7.79 0.06 6.49
N GLU A 15 -7.94 1.36 6.28
CA GLU A 15 -9.14 1.99 5.73
C GLU A 15 -8.83 2.52 4.33
N VAL A 16 -9.69 2.19 3.37
CA VAL A 16 -9.54 2.64 1.98
C VAL A 16 -10.79 3.38 1.55
N THR A 17 -10.63 4.63 1.14
CA THR A 17 -11.69 5.47 0.57
C THR A 17 -11.45 5.66 -0.92
N ASP A 18 -12.23 6.52 -1.57
CA ASP A 18 -11.97 6.91 -2.96
C ASP A 18 -10.74 7.83 -3.11
N ASP A 19 -10.29 8.46 -2.02
CA ASP A 19 -9.22 9.45 -2.04
C ASP A 19 -7.94 8.97 -1.34
N THR A 20 -8.06 8.14 -0.30
CA THR A 20 -6.96 7.82 0.61
C THR A 20 -6.90 6.35 1.01
N MET A 21 -5.69 5.90 1.31
CA MET A 21 -5.40 4.67 2.02
C MET A 21 -4.78 5.03 3.38
N THR A 22 -5.41 4.59 4.46
CA THR A 22 -5.07 4.98 5.83
C THR A 22 -4.76 3.74 6.65
N ALA A 23 -3.52 3.62 7.13
CA ALA A 23 -3.09 2.53 8.00
C ALA A 23 -3.06 2.98 9.47
N HIS A 24 -3.61 2.15 10.34
CA HIS A 24 -3.46 2.25 11.79
C HIS A 24 -2.35 1.32 12.25
N LEU A 25 -1.46 1.84 13.10
CA LEU A 25 -0.25 1.15 13.52
C LEU A 25 -0.30 0.73 14.99
N THR A 26 0.41 -0.34 15.33
CA THR A 26 0.53 -0.88 16.70
C THR A 26 1.06 0.13 17.73
N ASP A 27 1.82 1.13 17.29
CA ASP A 27 2.37 2.20 18.15
C ASP A 27 1.41 3.40 18.33
N GLY A 28 0.17 3.28 17.83
CA GLY A 28 -0.88 4.29 17.97
C GLY A 28 -0.81 5.40 16.93
N ARG A 29 0.12 5.35 15.97
CA ARG A 29 0.13 6.28 14.83
C ARG A 29 -0.88 5.86 13.77
N THR A 30 -1.32 6.87 13.01
CA THR A 30 -2.07 6.69 11.77
C THR A 30 -1.29 7.31 10.62
N ILE A 31 -1.14 6.60 9.52
CA ILE A 31 -0.50 7.09 8.29
C ILE A 31 -1.53 7.08 7.18
N SER A 32 -1.77 8.23 6.55
CA SER A 32 -2.69 8.35 5.41
C SER A 32 -1.93 8.84 4.18
N VAL A 33 -2.16 8.17 3.05
CA VAL A 33 -1.54 8.46 1.77
C VAL A 33 -2.63 8.52 0.69
N PRO A 34 -2.41 9.25 -0.43
CA PRO A 34 -3.38 9.25 -1.53
C PRO A 34 -3.59 7.84 -2.11
N LEU A 35 -4.83 7.46 -2.42
CA LEU A 35 -5.16 6.15 -3.01
C LEU A 35 -4.38 5.90 -4.30
N VAL A 36 -4.17 6.96 -5.08
CA VAL A 36 -3.41 6.96 -6.34
C VAL A 36 -1.95 6.52 -6.21
N TRP A 37 -1.43 6.34 -5.00
CA TRP A 37 -0.13 5.70 -4.78
C TRP A 37 -0.09 4.25 -5.23
N SER A 38 -1.22 3.54 -5.21
CA SER A 38 -1.37 2.29 -5.93
C SER A 38 -2.30 2.51 -7.10
N TRP A 39 -1.76 2.33 -8.31
CA TRP A 39 -2.55 2.40 -9.52
C TRP A 39 -3.62 1.29 -9.55
N ARG A 40 -3.34 0.11 -8.97
CA ARG A 40 -4.33 -0.98 -8.88
C ARG A 40 -5.44 -0.65 -7.92
N LEU A 41 -5.13 -0.15 -6.72
CA LEU A 41 -6.15 0.24 -5.75
C LEU A 41 -7.01 1.41 -6.25
N ALA A 42 -6.40 2.36 -6.96
CA ALA A 42 -7.13 3.44 -7.62
C ALA A 42 -8.11 2.94 -8.69
N GLU A 43 -7.77 1.87 -9.42
CA GLU A 43 -8.61 1.26 -10.45
C GLU A 43 -9.57 0.17 -9.89
N ALA A 44 -9.38 -0.27 -8.65
CA ALA A 44 -10.18 -1.31 -7.99
C ALA A 44 -11.57 -0.82 -7.58
N THR A 45 -12.56 -1.73 -7.53
CA THR A 45 -13.89 -1.43 -7.00
C THR A 45 -13.88 -1.34 -5.47
N PRO A 46 -14.87 -0.69 -4.83
CA PRO A 46 -14.99 -0.67 -3.37
C PRO A 46 -14.99 -2.07 -2.74
N GLU A 47 -15.63 -3.05 -3.38
CA GLU A 47 -15.69 -4.44 -2.89
C GLU A 47 -14.32 -5.11 -2.92
N GLN A 48 -13.52 -4.85 -3.97
CA GLN A 48 -12.15 -5.35 -4.06
C GLN A 48 -11.26 -4.69 -3.00
N ARG A 49 -11.38 -3.37 -2.81
CA ARG A 49 -10.63 -2.62 -1.78
C ARG A 49 -10.97 -3.08 -0.36
N ALA A 50 -12.21 -3.50 -0.12
CA ALA A 50 -12.66 -4.00 1.18
C ALA A 50 -12.15 -5.43 1.49
N ARG A 51 -11.64 -6.16 0.50
CA ARG A 51 -11.12 -7.52 0.64
C ARG A 51 -9.61 -7.50 0.69
N TYR A 52 -9.07 -7.40 1.90
CA TYR A 52 -7.65 -7.42 2.15
C TYR A 52 -7.28 -8.41 3.24
N GLU A 53 -6.00 -8.75 3.28
CA GLU A 53 -5.38 -9.59 4.30
C GLU A 53 -4.15 -8.85 4.85
N ILE A 54 -4.02 -8.78 6.18
CA ILE A 54 -2.78 -8.30 6.79
C ILE A 54 -1.77 -9.46 6.73
N ILE A 55 -0.57 -9.18 6.20
CA ILE A 55 0.48 -10.17 5.95
C ILE A 55 1.76 -9.81 6.71
N GLY A 56 2.66 -10.80 6.87
CA GLY A 56 3.97 -10.59 7.51
C GLY A 56 3.85 -10.04 8.93
N ASP A 57 2.92 -10.57 9.73
CA ASP A 57 2.66 -10.12 11.11
C ASP A 57 2.35 -8.60 11.24
N GLY A 58 1.86 -7.97 10.17
CA GLY A 58 1.55 -6.53 10.13
C GLY A 58 2.54 -5.70 9.31
N GLU A 59 3.58 -6.30 8.73
CA GLU A 59 4.52 -5.58 7.86
C GLU A 59 3.86 -5.06 6.57
N GLY A 60 2.75 -5.67 6.14
CA GLY A 60 2.03 -5.24 4.96
C GLY A 60 0.59 -5.72 4.87
N VAL A 61 -0.07 -5.31 3.79
CA VAL A 61 -1.44 -5.66 3.44
C VAL A 61 -1.47 -6.15 2.01
N HIS A 62 -2.13 -7.29 1.79
CA HIS A 62 -2.35 -7.92 0.50
C HIS A 62 -3.82 -7.76 0.08
N TRP A 63 -4.06 -7.37 -1.16
CA TRP A 63 -5.37 -7.39 -1.81
C TRP A 63 -5.43 -8.51 -2.86
N PRO A 64 -6.01 -9.68 -2.53
CA PRO A 64 -5.98 -10.85 -3.42
C PRO A 64 -6.76 -10.66 -4.72
N ASP A 65 -7.85 -9.87 -4.70
CA ASP A 65 -8.70 -9.66 -5.88
C ASP A 65 -8.02 -8.86 -6.99
N ILE A 66 -6.93 -8.13 -6.67
CA ILE A 66 -6.21 -7.27 -7.63
C ILE A 66 -4.69 -7.56 -7.67
N ASP A 67 -4.20 -8.50 -6.88
CA ASP A 67 -2.78 -8.84 -6.77
C ASP A 67 -1.91 -7.60 -6.47
N GLU A 68 -2.22 -6.93 -5.36
CA GLU A 68 -1.48 -5.76 -4.88
C GLU A 68 -1.05 -5.93 -3.42
N ASP A 69 0.18 -5.52 -3.14
CA ASP A 69 0.76 -5.51 -1.79
C ASP A 69 1.21 -4.09 -1.42
N ILE A 70 0.86 -3.66 -0.20
CA ILE A 70 1.32 -2.39 0.38
C ILE A 70 2.00 -2.66 1.71
N SER A 71 3.23 -2.18 1.87
CA SER A 71 3.97 -2.31 3.13
C SER A 71 3.81 -1.09 4.04
N ALA A 72 3.86 -1.33 5.36
CA ALA A 72 3.91 -0.29 6.38
C ALA A 72 5.09 0.67 6.16
N ALA A 73 6.25 0.12 5.79
CA ALA A 73 7.44 0.88 5.44
C ALA A 73 7.23 1.77 4.21
N GLY A 74 6.60 1.24 3.14
CA GLY A 74 6.30 2.02 1.94
C GLY A 74 5.38 3.21 2.24
N MET A 75 4.34 2.98 3.06
CA MET A 75 3.46 4.05 3.54
C MET A 75 4.21 5.11 4.36
N LEU A 76 5.06 4.68 5.30
CA LEU A 76 5.83 5.57 6.16
C LEU A 76 6.84 6.44 5.40
N TYR A 77 7.52 5.87 4.43
CA TYR A 77 8.63 6.53 3.74
C TYR A 77 8.23 7.29 2.47
N GLY A 78 6.95 7.32 2.10
CA GLY A 78 6.58 8.09 0.92
C GLY A 78 6.75 7.34 -0.40
N ILE A 79 6.75 6.00 -0.41
CA ILE A 79 7.12 5.19 -1.58
C ILE A 79 5.86 4.66 -2.28
N PRO A 80 5.45 5.21 -3.44
CA PRO A 80 4.29 4.72 -4.19
C PRO A 80 4.54 3.34 -4.81
N ALA A 81 3.46 2.60 -5.07
CA ALA A 81 3.55 1.31 -5.76
C ALA A 81 4.01 1.54 -7.22
N PRO A 82 5.00 0.78 -7.70
CA PRO A 82 5.54 0.96 -9.04
C PRO A 82 4.45 0.63 -10.08
N ARG A 83 4.18 1.58 -10.98
CA ARG A 83 3.39 1.30 -12.18
C ARG A 83 4.31 0.69 -13.24
N PRO A 84 4.06 -0.53 -13.74
CA PRO A 84 4.84 -1.06 -14.85
C PRO A 84 4.72 -0.09 -16.03
N GLN A 85 5.86 0.40 -16.53
CA GLN A 85 5.85 1.14 -17.80
C GLN A 85 5.33 0.19 -18.87
N ARG A 86 4.28 0.62 -19.58
CA ARG A 86 3.87 -0.06 -20.83
C ARG A 86 5.13 -0.27 -21.64
N ALA A 87 5.52 -1.52 -21.84
CA ALA A 87 6.61 -1.85 -22.74
C ALA A 87 6.29 -1.17 -24.06
N GLN A 88 7.10 -0.20 -24.46
CA GLN A 88 6.97 0.39 -25.78
C GLN A 88 7.20 -0.74 -26.76
N VAL A 89 6.11 -1.21 -27.40
CA VAL A 89 6.20 -2.07 -28.56
C VAL A 89 6.93 -1.24 -29.61
N LYS A 90 8.25 -1.47 -29.76
CA LYS A 90 9.00 -0.89 -30.85
C LYS A 90 8.34 -1.38 -32.14
N PRO A 91 7.89 -0.50 -33.05
CA PRO A 91 7.36 -0.94 -34.33
C PRO A 91 8.46 -1.74 -35.03
N SER A 92 8.15 -2.96 -35.44
CA SER A 92 8.99 -3.74 -36.34
C SER A 92 9.15 -2.92 -37.61
N LEU A 93 10.34 -2.36 -37.85
CA LEU A 93 10.68 -1.81 -39.16
C LEU A 93 10.76 -2.99 -40.13
N GLN A 94 9.82 -3.01 -41.10
CA GLN A 94 9.97 -3.76 -42.34
C GLN A 94 10.98 -3.06 -43.25
#